data_AF-A0AAN8GBG3-F1
#
_entry.id   AF-A0AAN8GBG3-F1
#
_cell.length_a   1.000
_cell.length_b   1.000
_cell.length_c   1.000
_cell.angle_alpha   90.00
_cell.angle_beta   90.00
_cell.angle_gamma   90.00
#
_symmetry.space_group_name_H-M   'P 1'
#
loop_
_entity.id
_entity.type
_entity.pdbx_description
1 polymer ?
#
loop_
_entity_poly.entity_id
_entity_poly.type
_entity_poly.pdbx_seq_one_letter_code
_entity_poly.pdbx_strand_id
1 'polypeptide(L)'
;MSADKKVKEKVSLYESEDGFQYEEVSLGDDWSLTEGEEDLEATVKAIQERAEAVASPRKTAPSTPQKQEAVDDFLRTFLFHMNMTETLDCFQTEWTEMVQRGGLDTEKIGLVPQVYTENQSLTGELETAQREMEEYRRAAAAGALTLERVQRNRDFHSLQYKRVVQEKNKLIEEMKKLTVQCNKYEPEVKRMNEKYQTVLKQTMLVALEKDKALGEEGSGHEKPPSPAKSSRTQTR
;
A
#
# COMPACT_ATOMS: atom_id res chain seq x y z
N MET A 1 -15.14 -33.92 19.58
CA MET A 1 -13.98 -33.93 18.65
C MET A 1 -14.29 -32.97 17.52
N SER A 2 -13.79 -31.73 17.61
CA SER A 2 -13.96 -30.72 16.55
C SER A 2 -12.57 -30.30 16.11
N ALA A 3 -12.27 -30.47 14.82
CA ALA A 3 -10.98 -30.20 14.23
C ALA A 3 -10.97 -28.76 13.70
N ASP A 4 -10.28 -27.86 14.41
CA ASP A 4 -9.97 -26.51 13.93
C ASP A 4 -8.92 -26.59 12.82
N LYS A 5 -9.38 -26.41 11.58
CA LYS A 5 -8.52 -26.16 10.42
C LYS A 5 -8.00 -24.72 10.50
N LYS A 6 -6.81 -24.57 11.07
CA LYS A 6 -6.03 -23.33 11.04
C LYS A 6 -5.57 -23.07 9.60
N VAL A 7 -6.25 -22.14 8.91
CA VAL A 7 -5.83 -21.61 7.61
C VAL A 7 -4.52 -20.88 7.82
N LYS A 8 -3.43 -21.51 7.37
CA LYS A 8 -2.10 -20.90 7.32
C LYS A 8 -2.05 -20.03 6.08
N GLU A 9 -2.33 -18.75 6.24
CA GLU A 9 -2.10 -17.73 5.23
C GLU A 9 -0.59 -17.65 4.97
N LYS A 10 -0.14 -18.31 3.89
CA LYS A 10 1.22 -18.15 3.38
C LYS A 10 1.29 -16.78 2.71
N VAL A 11 1.64 -15.76 3.49
CA VAL A 11 2.18 -14.51 2.94
C VAL A 11 3.52 -14.85 2.30
N SER A 12 3.55 -14.82 0.97
CA SER A 12 4.74 -15.05 0.16
C SER A 12 5.81 -14.03 0.54
N LEU A 13 6.83 -14.52 1.23
CA LEU A 13 8.05 -13.78 1.58
C LEU A 13 8.85 -13.62 0.29
N TYR A 14 8.90 -12.41 -0.27
CA TYR A 14 9.92 -12.06 -1.27
C TYR A 14 11.12 -11.50 -0.49
N GLU A 15 11.89 -12.39 0.13
CA GLU A 15 13.31 -12.07 0.32
C GLU A 15 13.90 -12.00 -1.09
N SER A 16 14.11 -10.77 -1.55
CA SER A 16 14.58 -10.47 -2.90
C SER A 16 16.06 -10.86 -3.02
N GLU A 17 16.36 -12.16 -3.08
CA GLU A 17 17.56 -12.70 -3.74
C GLU A 17 17.38 -12.62 -5.26
N ASP A 18 17.09 -11.45 -5.78
CA ASP A 18 17.08 -11.22 -7.22
C ASP A 18 18.45 -10.66 -7.57
N GLY A 19 19.29 -11.46 -8.23
CA GLY A 19 20.69 -11.17 -8.59
C GLY A 19 20.88 -10.01 -9.58
N PHE A 20 19.99 -9.02 -9.56
CA PHE A 20 20.06 -7.80 -10.33
C PHE A 20 21.06 -6.84 -9.69
N GLN A 21 22.04 -6.43 -10.49
CA GLN A 21 23.00 -5.41 -10.13
C GLN A 21 22.33 -4.04 -10.24
N TYR A 22 21.96 -3.45 -9.10
CA TYR A 22 21.38 -2.12 -9.04
C TYR A 22 22.48 -1.09 -9.33
N GLU A 23 22.34 -0.37 -10.45
CA GLU A 23 23.22 0.73 -10.80
C GLU A 23 22.90 1.98 -9.95
N GLU A 24 23.93 2.71 -9.51
CA GLU A 24 23.79 3.92 -8.70
C GLU A 24 23.17 5.03 -9.54
N VAL A 25 21.83 5.08 -9.55
CA VAL A 25 21.11 6.20 -10.14
C VAL A 25 21.24 7.37 -9.18
N SER A 26 21.91 8.45 -9.60
CA SER A 26 21.95 9.71 -8.86
C SER A 26 20.52 10.14 -8.51
N LEU A 27 20.21 10.00 -7.22
CA LEU A 27 18.99 10.45 -6.57
C LEU A 27 18.94 12.00 -6.44
N GLY A 28 19.71 12.72 -7.27
CA GLY A 28 20.00 14.13 -7.07
C GLY A 28 18.91 15.10 -7.52
N ASP A 29 18.19 14.78 -8.61
CA ASP A 29 17.34 15.79 -9.28
C ASP A 29 15.86 15.40 -9.48
N ASP A 30 15.48 14.14 -9.25
CA ASP A 30 14.07 13.69 -9.38
C ASP A 30 13.42 13.37 -8.00
N TRP A 31 14.11 13.74 -6.91
CA TRP A 31 13.61 13.67 -5.53
C TRP A 31 12.77 14.89 -5.13
N SER A 32 12.21 15.61 -6.11
CA SER A 32 11.18 16.60 -5.80
C SER A 32 9.89 15.86 -5.44
N LEU A 33 9.86 15.35 -4.21
CA LEU A 33 8.75 14.72 -3.51
C LEU A 33 7.72 15.81 -3.11
N THR A 34 7.43 16.75 -3.99
CA THR A 34 6.74 18.01 -3.63
C THR A 34 5.21 17.91 -3.62
N GLU A 35 4.61 16.81 -4.05
CA GLU A 35 3.14 16.72 -4.20
C GLU A 35 2.46 15.75 -3.20
N GLY A 36 3.21 15.17 -2.26
CA GLY A 36 2.67 14.22 -1.27
C GLY A 36 3.16 14.39 0.17
N GLU A 37 4.02 15.37 0.45
CA GLU A 37 4.58 15.59 1.79
C GLU A 37 3.58 16.23 2.78
N GLU A 38 2.57 16.98 2.30
CA GLU A 38 1.58 17.62 3.18
C GLU A 38 0.75 16.62 4.01
N ASP A 39 0.42 15.45 3.45
CA ASP A 39 -0.39 14.42 4.14
C ASP A 39 0.44 13.60 5.14
N LEU A 40 1.72 13.37 4.84
CA LEU A 40 2.63 12.68 5.76
C LEU A 40 2.95 13.57 6.97
N GLU A 41 3.22 14.86 6.77
CA GLU A 41 3.47 15.83 7.83
C GLU A 41 2.24 15.95 8.75
N ALA A 42 1.03 16.02 8.18
CA ALA A 42 -0.22 16.02 8.94
C ALA A 42 -0.42 14.73 9.74
N THR A 43 -0.09 13.58 9.16
CA THR A 43 -0.17 12.28 9.83
C THR A 43 0.82 12.16 10.99
N VAL A 44 2.08 12.60 10.78
CA VAL A 44 3.11 12.62 11.83
C VAL A 44 2.69 13.54 12.97
N LYS A 45 2.19 14.74 12.66
CA LYS A 45 1.69 15.69 13.64
C LYS A 45 0.51 15.14 14.44
N ALA A 46 -0.44 14.48 13.79
CA ALA A 46 -1.57 13.84 14.47
C ALA A 46 -1.13 12.68 15.39
N ILE A 47 -0.11 11.92 15.00
CA ILE A 47 0.49 10.88 15.86
C ILE A 47 1.18 11.52 17.07
N GLN A 48 1.93 12.60 16.86
CA GLN A 48 2.62 13.34 17.92
C GLN A 48 1.62 13.94 18.93
N GLU A 49 0.60 14.65 18.45
CA GLU A 49 -0.45 15.25 19.29
C GLU A 49 -1.21 14.18 20.10
N ARG A 50 -1.47 13.01 19.50
CA ARG A 50 -2.08 11.87 20.21
C ARG A 50 -1.15 11.26 21.25
N ALA A 51 0.15 11.17 20.97
CA ALA A 51 1.14 10.67 21.93
C ALA A 51 1.27 11.63 23.13
N GLU A 52 1.27 12.94 22.89
CA GLU A 52 1.30 13.97 23.94
C GLU A 52 0.02 13.98 24.80
N ALA A 53 -1.15 13.77 24.18
CA ALA A 53 -2.42 13.64 24.90
C ALA A 53 -2.46 12.42 25.84
N VAL A 54 -1.80 11.32 25.46
CA VAL A 54 -1.71 10.09 26.27
C VAL A 54 -0.63 10.20 27.35
N ALA A 55 0.44 10.97 27.13
CA ALA A 55 1.52 11.20 28.08
C ALA A 55 1.18 12.22 29.18
N SER A 56 0.02 12.89 29.10
CA SER A 56 -0.42 13.82 30.14
C SER A 56 -0.59 13.08 31.47
N PRO A 57 0.13 13.48 32.53
CA PRO A 57 0.13 12.75 33.79
C PRO A 57 -1.28 12.79 34.37
N ARG A 58 -1.91 11.61 34.49
CA ARG A 58 -3.09 11.43 35.32
C ARG A 58 -2.71 11.92 36.71
N LYS A 59 -3.24 13.08 37.10
CA LYS A 59 -3.10 13.63 38.46
C LYS A 59 -3.58 12.55 39.41
N THR A 60 -2.66 11.91 40.11
CA THR A 60 -2.96 11.01 41.22
C THR A 60 -3.75 11.84 42.22
N ALA A 61 -5.02 11.47 42.43
CA ALA A 61 -5.86 12.13 43.40
C ALA A 61 -5.18 12.10 44.78
N PRO A 62 -5.37 13.13 45.62
CA PRO A 62 -4.81 13.14 46.97
C PRO A 62 -5.31 11.91 47.71
N SER A 63 -4.39 11.12 48.27
CA SER A 63 -4.72 10.00 49.14
C SER A 63 -5.57 10.53 50.29
N THR A 64 -6.85 10.21 50.27
CA THR A 64 -7.77 10.49 51.38
C THR A 64 -7.25 9.77 52.62
N PRO A 65 -7.34 10.39 53.81
CA PRO A 65 -6.93 9.73 55.04
C PRO A 65 -7.70 8.41 55.17
N GLN A 66 -6.97 7.28 55.13
CA GLN A 66 -7.54 5.94 55.32
C GLN A 66 -8.25 5.91 56.66
N LYS A 67 -9.58 5.90 56.62
CA LYS A 67 -10.42 5.67 57.79
C LYS A 67 -10.06 4.28 58.31
N GLN A 68 -9.58 4.19 59.54
CA GLN A 68 -9.21 2.90 60.13
C GLN A 68 -10.45 1.98 60.13
N GLU A 69 -10.33 0.84 59.47
CA GLU A 69 -11.40 -0.15 59.38
C GLU A 69 -11.61 -0.86 60.71
N ALA A 70 -12.85 -1.28 60.96
CA ALA A 70 -13.16 -2.18 62.06
C ALA A 70 -12.55 -3.56 61.78
N VAL A 71 -12.11 -4.25 62.83
CA VAL A 71 -11.43 -5.56 62.70
C VAL A 71 -12.30 -6.60 62.02
N ASP A 72 -13.62 -6.57 62.23
CA ASP A 72 -14.54 -7.51 61.59
C ASP A 72 -14.69 -7.29 60.08
N ASP A 73 -14.73 -6.04 59.63
CA ASP A 73 -14.75 -5.70 58.19
C ASP A 73 -13.44 -6.11 57.50
N PHE A 74 -12.30 -5.91 58.16
CA PHE A 74 -11.01 -6.36 57.65
C PHE A 74 -10.95 -7.88 57.53
N LEU A 75 -11.42 -8.63 58.53
CA LEU A 75 -11.43 -10.10 58.48
C LEU A 75 -12.35 -10.62 57.38
N ARG A 76 -13.54 -10.02 57.19
CA ARG A 76 -14.43 -10.36 56.07
C ARG A 76 -13.73 -10.13 54.73
N THR A 77 -13.12 -8.97 54.58
CA THR A 77 -12.38 -8.59 53.37
C THR A 77 -11.20 -9.53 53.12
N PHE A 78 -10.41 -9.84 54.14
CA PHE A 78 -9.27 -10.76 54.07
C PHE A 78 -9.70 -12.17 53.63
N LEU A 79 -10.70 -12.75 54.29
CA LEU A 79 -11.19 -14.10 53.96
C LEU A 79 -11.78 -14.14 52.54
N PHE A 80 -12.43 -13.06 52.10
CA PHE A 80 -12.89 -12.94 50.72
C PHE A 80 -11.72 -12.91 49.72
N HIS A 81 -10.70 -12.07 49.96
CA HIS A 81 -9.53 -11.95 49.06
C HIS A 81 -8.71 -13.25 49.01
N MET A 82 -8.63 -13.98 50.11
CA MET A 82 -7.94 -15.28 50.17
C MET A 82 -8.80 -16.44 49.62
N ASN A 83 -9.98 -16.15 49.07
CA ASN A 83 -10.95 -17.14 48.56
C ASN A 83 -11.37 -18.20 49.60
N MET A 84 -11.39 -17.83 50.89
CA MET A 84 -11.81 -18.70 51.99
C MET A 84 -13.33 -18.55 52.24
N THR A 85 -14.15 -18.84 51.24
CA THR A 85 -15.60 -18.54 51.26
C THR A 85 -16.37 -19.30 52.32
N GLU A 86 -16.04 -20.57 52.57
CA GLU A 86 -16.69 -21.37 53.63
C GLU A 86 -16.36 -20.84 55.03
N THR A 87 -15.08 -20.47 55.26
CA THR A 87 -14.65 -19.86 56.52
C THR A 87 -15.29 -18.48 56.72
N LEU A 88 -15.45 -17.71 55.64
CA LEU A 88 -16.15 -16.43 55.67
C LEU A 88 -17.62 -16.60 56.09
N ASP A 89 -18.31 -17.60 55.55
CA ASP A 89 -19.73 -17.86 55.85
C ASP A 89 -19.94 -18.32 57.30
N CYS A 90 -19.08 -19.22 57.79
CA CYS A 90 -19.05 -19.60 59.21
C CYS A 90 -18.77 -18.39 60.11
N PHE A 91 -17.76 -17.59 59.79
CA PHE A 91 -17.40 -16.39 60.55
C PHE A 91 -18.57 -15.39 60.60
N GLN A 92 -19.22 -15.11 59.48
CA GLN A 92 -20.36 -14.18 59.43
C GLN A 92 -21.54 -14.67 60.28
N THR A 93 -21.83 -15.97 60.21
CA THR A 93 -22.92 -16.59 60.98
C THR A 93 -22.65 -16.51 62.48
N GLU A 94 -21.47 -16.95 62.92
CA GLU A 94 -21.07 -16.93 64.33
C GLU A 94 -20.97 -15.50 64.88
N TRP A 95 -20.40 -14.57 64.11
CA TRP A 95 -20.29 -13.17 64.49
C TRP A 95 -21.66 -12.54 64.73
N THR A 96 -22.60 -12.78 63.81
CA THR A 96 -23.97 -12.26 63.90
C THR A 96 -24.71 -12.83 65.12
N GLU A 97 -24.58 -14.14 65.36
CA GLU A 97 -25.17 -14.80 66.52
C GLU A 97 -24.60 -14.23 67.84
N MET A 98 -23.29 -14.00 67.90
CA MET A 98 -22.60 -13.53 69.09
C MET A 98 -22.96 -12.07 69.43
N VAL A 99 -23.15 -11.23 68.41
CA VAL A 99 -23.70 -9.87 68.55
C VAL A 99 -25.15 -9.90 69.06
N GLN A 100 -26.01 -10.75 68.49
CA GLN A 100 -27.43 -10.84 68.90
C GLN A 100 -27.61 -11.34 70.34
N ARG A 101 -26.75 -12.27 70.79
CA ARG A 101 -26.74 -12.76 72.17
C ARG A 101 -26.15 -11.76 73.18
N GLY A 102 -25.63 -10.62 72.72
CA GLY A 102 -24.97 -9.61 73.56
C GLY A 102 -23.63 -10.06 74.14
N GLY A 103 -23.02 -11.11 73.56
CA GLY A 103 -21.73 -11.65 74.01
C GLY A 103 -20.52 -10.86 73.53
N LEU A 104 -20.72 -9.95 72.57
CA LEU A 104 -19.68 -9.07 72.03
C LEU A 104 -19.99 -7.62 72.31
N ASP A 105 -19.00 -6.93 72.86
CA ASP A 105 -18.98 -5.48 72.96
C ASP A 105 -18.29 -4.92 71.72
N THR A 106 -19.08 -4.60 70.69
CA THR A 106 -18.60 -4.11 69.39
C THR A 106 -17.81 -2.80 69.52
N GLU A 107 -18.00 -2.02 70.59
CA GLU A 107 -17.23 -0.80 70.85
C GLU A 107 -15.82 -1.10 71.40
N LYS A 108 -15.60 -2.28 71.99
CA LYS A 108 -14.28 -2.72 72.48
C LYS A 108 -13.46 -3.46 71.42
N ILE A 109 -14.09 -3.90 70.34
CA ILE A 109 -13.40 -4.48 69.19
C ILE A 109 -12.65 -3.33 68.52
N GLY A 110 -11.35 -3.26 68.79
CA GLY A 110 -10.51 -2.15 68.36
C GLY A 110 -10.45 -1.98 66.84
N LEU A 111 -9.76 -0.93 66.41
CA LEU A 111 -9.52 -0.64 65.00
C LEU A 111 -8.32 -1.42 64.47
N VAL A 112 -8.33 -1.70 63.17
CA VAL A 112 -7.21 -2.36 62.50
C VAL A 112 -5.99 -1.42 62.50
N PRO A 113 -4.81 -1.91 62.89
CA PRO A 113 -3.58 -1.13 62.79
C PRO A 113 -3.34 -0.68 61.34
N GLN A 114 -3.03 0.62 61.17
CA GLN A 114 -2.85 1.26 59.87
C GLN A 114 -1.87 0.52 58.93
N VAL A 115 -0.84 -0.13 59.50
CA VAL A 115 0.17 -0.90 58.74
C VAL A 115 -0.46 -1.99 57.87
N TYR A 116 -1.53 -2.65 58.32
CA TYR A 116 -2.18 -3.71 57.53
C TYR A 116 -2.99 -3.14 56.37
N THR A 117 -3.73 -2.05 56.59
CA THR A 117 -4.51 -1.38 55.54
C THR A 117 -3.59 -0.73 54.50
N GLU A 118 -2.44 -0.20 54.92
CA GLU A 118 -1.41 0.33 54.03
C GLU A 118 -0.80 -0.79 53.18
N ASN A 119 -0.47 -1.94 53.76
CA ASN A 119 0.09 -3.07 53.03
C ASN A 119 -0.89 -3.62 51.97
N GLN A 120 -2.19 -3.70 52.29
CA GLN A 120 -3.22 -4.09 51.33
C GLN A 120 -3.33 -3.09 50.16
N SER A 121 -3.29 -1.79 50.44
CA SER A 121 -3.26 -0.74 49.42
C SER A 121 -2.04 -0.88 48.51
N LEU A 122 -0.84 -1.00 49.11
CA LEU A 122 0.42 -1.16 48.39
C LEU A 122 0.43 -2.43 47.53
N THR A 123 -0.15 -3.52 48.02
CA THR A 123 -0.30 -4.77 47.24
C THR A 123 -1.19 -4.53 46.01
N GLY A 124 -2.33 -3.85 46.16
CA GLY A 124 -3.20 -3.50 45.04
C GLY A 124 -2.57 -2.54 44.03
N GLU A 125 -1.79 -1.56 44.51
CA GLU A 125 -1.01 -0.67 43.65
C GLU A 125 0.05 -1.45 42.87
N LEU A 126 0.74 -2.40 43.52
CA LEU A 126 1.74 -3.25 42.88
C LEU A 126 1.13 -4.17 41.81
N GLU A 127 -0.02 -4.79 42.09
CA GLU A 127 -0.75 -5.61 41.10
C GLU A 127 -1.23 -4.77 39.91
N THR A 128 -1.71 -3.55 40.17
CA THR A 128 -2.15 -2.63 39.13
C THR A 128 -0.97 -2.19 38.25
N ALA A 129 0.15 -1.79 38.88
CA ALA A 129 1.37 -1.39 38.18
C ALA A 129 1.95 -2.55 37.34
N GLN A 130 1.94 -3.78 37.86
CA GLN A 130 2.37 -4.96 37.12
C GLN A 130 1.48 -5.24 35.90
N ARG A 131 0.15 -5.07 36.04
CA ARG A 131 -0.80 -5.24 34.94
C ARG A 131 -0.58 -4.19 33.85
N GLU A 132 -0.42 -2.93 34.24
CA GLU A 132 -0.13 -1.83 33.33
C GLU A 132 1.20 -2.05 32.60
N MET A 133 2.26 -2.45 33.31
CA MET A 133 3.55 -2.79 32.70
C MET A 133 3.41 -3.87 31.63
N GLU A 134 2.67 -4.94 31.90
CA GLU A 134 2.43 -6.02 30.93
C GLU A 134 1.59 -5.56 29.74
N GLU A 135 0.64 -4.65 29.95
CA GLU A 135 -0.13 -4.02 28.87
C GLU A 135 0.75 -3.16 27.96
N TYR A 136 1.59 -2.29 28.55
CA TYR A 136 2.55 -1.49 27.79
C TYR A 136 3.54 -2.36 27.03
N ARG A 137 4.03 -3.45 27.64
CA ARG A 137 4.92 -4.42 26.98
C ARG A 137 4.25 -5.04 25.75
N ARG A 138 2.99 -5.46 25.86
CA ARG A 138 2.22 -6.00 24.73
C ARG A 138 1.98 -4.96 23.64
N ALA A 139 1.60 -3.73 24.01
CA ALA A 139 1.40 -2.64 23.06
C ALA A 139 2.69 -2.29 22.32
N ALA A 140 3.82 -2.21 23.03
CA ALA A 140 5.13 -1.95 22.43
C ALA A 140 5.54 -3.06 21.45
N ALA A 141 5.33 -4.33 21.80
CA ALA A 141 5.62 -5.45 20.92
C ALA A 141 4.76 -5.41 19.64
N ALA A 142 3.45 -5.12 19.75
CA ALA A 142 2.57 -4.96 18.60
C ALA A 142 2.96 -3.77 17.72
N GLY A 143 3.38 -2.66 18.34
CA GLY A 143 3.91 -1.48 17.65
C GLY A 143 5.18 -1.79 16.87
N ALA A 144 6.13 -2.49 17.49
CA ALA A 144 7.39 -2.89 16.84
C ALA A 144 7.16 -3.77 15.59
N LEU A 145 6.26 -4.76 15.68
CA LEU A 145 5.88 -5.59 14.54
C LEU A 145 5.25 -4.79 13.40
N THR A 146 4.40 -3.82 13.75
CA THR A 146 3.75 -2.96 12.74
C THR A 146 4.77 -2.05 12.06
N LEU A 147 5.69 -1.48 12.83
CA LEU A 147 6.78 -0.64 12.30
C LEU A 147 7.66 -1.41 11.33
N GLU A 148 8.08 -2.63 11.70
CA GLU A 148 8.89 -3.49 10.83
C GLU A 148 8.18 -3.78 9.49
N ARG A 149 6.87 -4.07 9.52
CA ARG A 149 6.06 -4.27 8.31
C ARG A 149 6.03 -3.01 7.43
N VAL A 150 5.84 -1.83 8.03
CA VAL A 150 5.80 -0.57 7.29
C VAL A 150 7.16 -0.25 6.67
N GLN A 151 8.26 -0.47 7.41
CA GLN A 151 9.62 -0.28 6.90
C GLN A 151 9.90 -1.18 5.70
N ARG A 152 9.56 -2.47 5.78
CA ARG A 152 9.69 -3.40 4.65
C ARG A 152 8.91 -2.97 3.43
N ASN A 153 7.67 -2.49 3.60
CA ASN A 153 6.87 -1.97 2.47
C ASN A 153 7.50 -0.71 1.86
N ARG A 154 7.94 0.24 2.68
CA ARG A 154 8.64 1.45 2.21
C ARG A 154 9.87 1.08 1.40
N ASP A 155 10.69 0.15 1.91
CA ASP A 155 11.93 -0.27 1.27
C ASP A 155 11.64 -1.00 -0.05
N PHE A 156 10.59 -1.83 -0.09
CA PHE A 156 10.10 -2.45 -1.31
C PHE A 156 9.68 -1.41 -2.35
N HIS A 157 8.85 -0.43 -2.00
CA HIS A 157 8.43 0.62 -2.92
C HIS A 157 9.61 1.46 -3.43
N SER A 158 10.56 1.76 -2.54
CA SER A 158 11.78 2.48 -2.89
C SER A 158 12.62 1.71 -3.91
N LEU A 159 12.74 0.39 -3.75
CA LEU A 159 13.45 -0.47 -4.68
C LEU A 159 12.73 -0.60 -6.04
N GLN A 160 11.41 -0.77 -6.02
CA GLN A 160 10.60 -0.85 -7.23
C GLN A 160 10.68 0.45 -8.05
N TYR A 161 10.57 1.60 -7.38
CA TYR A 161 10.73 2.89 -8.04
C TYR A 161 12.09 3.00 -8.73
N LYS A 162 13.19 2.66 -8.04
CA LYS A 162 14.55 2.66 -8.64
C LYS A 162 14.63 1.78 -9.88
N ARG A 163 14.06 0.57 -9.84
CA ARG A 163 14.00 -0.34 -11.00
C ARG A 163 13.25 0.29 -12.16
N VAL A 164 12.05 0.81 -11.91
CA VAL A 164 11.21 1.44 -12.95
C VAL A 164 11.91 2.64 -13.59
N VAL A 165 12.61 3.45 -12.79
CA VAL A 165 13.38 4.59 -13.31
C VAL A 165 14.52 4.13 -14.21
N GLN A 166 15.26 3.06 -13.84
CA GLN A 166 16.31 2.49 -14.68
C GLN A 166 15.74 1.97 -16.00
N GLU A 167 14.65 1.20 -15.95
CA GLU A 167 13.98 0.67 -17.15
C GLU A 167 13.45 1.79 -18.05
N LYS A 168 12.83 2.82 -17.46
CA LYS A 168 12.39 4.04 -18.17
C LYS A 168 13.57 4.68 -18.91
N ASN A 169 14.70 4.88 -18.23
CA ASN A 169 15.87 5.53 -18.82
C ASN A 169 16.47 4.70 -19.96
N LYS A 170 16.50 3.37 -19.82
CA LYS A 170 16.93 2.46 -20.90
C LYS A 170 16.02 2.57 -22.13
N LEU A 171 14.70 2.57 -21.92
CA LEU A 171 13.73 2.69 -23.01
C LEU A 171 13.84 4.05 -23.71
N ILE A 172 14.04 5.15 -22.96
CA ILE A 172 14.28 6.48 -23.52
C ILE A 172 15.49 6.45 -24.45
N GLU A 173 16.58 5.79 -24.05
CA GLU A 173 17.78 5.69 -24.87
C GLU A 173 17.54 4.87 -26.15
N GLU A 174 16.79 3.77 -26.07
CA GLU A 174 16.38 2.98 -27.23
C GLU A 174 15.48 3.78 -28.19
N MET A 175 14.53 4.55 -27.66
CA MET A 175 13.68 5.44 -28.47
C MET A 175 14.51 6.50 -29.19
N LYS A 176 15.47 7.13 -28.52
CA LYS A 176 16.38 8.10 -29.16
C LYS A 176 17.14 7.48 -30.34
N LYS A 177 17.69 6.27 -30.15
CA LYS A 177 18.38 5.54 -31.22
C LYS A 177 17.45 5.25 -32.39
N LEU A 178 16.21 4.82 -32.11
CA LEU A 178 15.22 4.55 -33.15
C LEU A 178 14.82 5.83 -33.91
N THR A 179 14.59 6.94 -33.21
CA THR A 179 14.32 8.24 -33.84
C THR A 179 15.44 8.65 -34.80
N VAL A 180 16.70 8.47 -34.39
CA VAL A 180 17.86 8.74 -35.27
C VAL A 180 17.82 7.86 -36.52
N GLN A 181 17.48 6.58 -36.38
CA GLN A 181 17.35 5.66 -37.52
C GLN A 181 16.18 6.06 -38.45
N CYS A 182 15.01 6.38 -37.91
CA CYS A 182 13.87 6.86 -38.69
C CYS A 182 14.24 8.12 -39.48
N ASN A 183 14.88 9.10 -38.83
CA ASN A 183 15.34 10.33 -39.47
C ASN A 183 16.35 10.06 -40.60
N LYS A 184 17.16 8.99 -40.49
CA LYS A 184 18.09 8.58 -41.55
C LYS A 184 17.36 8.02 -42.77
N TYR A 185 16.29 7.25 -42.59
CA TYR A 185 15.54 6.64 -43.70
C TYR A 185 14.52 7.57 -44.36
N GLU A 186 14.01 8.58 -43.62
CA GLU A 186 13.10 9.62 -44.10
C GLU A 186 13.50 10.21 -45.48
N PRO A 187 14.73 10.71 -45.71
CA PRO A 187 15.13 11.25 -47.01
C PRO A 187 15.18 10.19 -48.12
N GLU A 188 15.51 8.95 -47.80
CA GLU A 188 15.59 7.87 -48.79
C GLU A 188 14.21 7.48 -49.31
N VAL A 189 13.22 7.40 -48.41
CA VAL A 189 11.81 7.19 -48.76
C VAL A 189 11.29 8.35 -49.60
N LYS A 190 11.56 9.59 -49.20
CA LYS A 190 11.15 10.79 -49.95
C LYS A 190 11.69 10.78 -51.38
N ARG A 191 12.99 10.48 -51.54
CA ARG A 191 13.64 10.36 -52.85
C ARG A 191 13.00 9.26 -53.72
N MET A 192 12.66 8.12 -53.13
CA MET A 192 12.01 7.03 -53.87
C MET A 192 10.60 7.39 -54.32
N ASN A 193 9.85 8.10 -53.49
CA ASN A 193 8.53 8.63 -53.85
C ASN A 193 8.62 9.66 -55.00
N GLU A 194 9.59 10.57 -54.96
CA GLU A 194 9.82 11.54 -56.05
C GLU A 194 10.13 10.83 -57.39
N LYS A 195 10.94 9.77 -57.36
CA LYS A 195 11.21 8.93 -58.53
C LYS A 195 9.96 8.25 -59.05
N TYR A 196 9.16 7.65 -58.15
CA TYR A 196 7.90 7.00 -58.51
C TYR A 196 6.93 7.99 -59.20
N GLN A 197 6.76 9.19 -58.64
CA GLN A 197 5.93 10.24 -59.23
C GLN A 197 6.44 10.69 -60.60
N THR A 198 7.77 10.74 -60.79
CA THR A 198 8.37 11.07 -62.08
C THR A 198 8.06 10.01 -63.13
N VAL A 199 8.27 8.74 -62.79
CA VAL A 199 7.97 7.61 -63.68
C VAL A 199 6.48 7.57 -64.02
N LEU A 200 5.60 7.78 -63.03
CA LEU A 200 4.15 7.82 -63.25
C LEU A 200 3.74 8.89 -64.27
N LYS A 201 4.29 10.11 -64.14
CA LYS A 201 4.05 11.20 -65.10
C LYS A 201 4.57 10.86 -66.49
N GLN A 202 5.78 10.29 -66.60
CA GLN A 202 6.35 9.87 -67.88
C GLN A 202 5.51 8.78 -68.55
N THR A 203 5.08 7.75 -67.80
CA THR A 203 4.20 6.69 -68.31
C THR A 203 2.87 7.27 -68.83
N MET A 204 2.29 8.23 -68.11
CA MET A 204 1.08 8.92 -68.56
C MET A 204 1.30 9.70 -69.86
N LEU A 205 2.42 10.40 -70.01
CA LEU A 205 2.77 11.09 -71.25
C LEU A 205 2.95 10.12 -72.42
N VAL A 206 3.67 9.01 -72.21
CA VAL A 206 3.87 7.96 -73.22
C VAL A 206 2.54 7.33 -73.63
N ALA A 207 1.63 7.07 -72.68
CA ALA A 207 0.29 6.57 -72.99
C ALA A 207 -0.48 7.55 -73.89
N LEU A 208 -0.45 8.86 -73.57
CA LEU A 208 -1.10 9.89 -74.39
C LEU A 208 -0.46 10.03 -75.78
N GLU A 209 0.85 9.90 -75.91
CA GLU A 209 1.55 9.92 -77.21
C GLU A 209 1.15 8.70 -78.06
N LYS A 210 1.06 7.52 -77.45
CA LYS A 210 0.57 6.30 -78.12
C LYS A 210 -0.88 6.45 -78.60
N ASP A 211 -1.76 6.99 -77.76
CA ASP A 211 -3.16 7.21 -78.12
C ASP A 211 -3.30 8.22 -79.27
N LYS A 212 -2.48 9.28 -79.28
CA LYS A 212 -2.41 10.23 -80.41
C LYS A 212 -1.94 9.58 -81.69
N ALA A 213 -0.86 8.80 -81.65
CA ALA A 213 -0.35 8.08 -82.82
C ALA A 213 -1.38 7.10 -83.42
N LEU A 214 -2.10 6.37 -82.55
CA LEU A 214 -3.20 5.47 -82.97
C LEU A 214 -4.42 6.24 -83.52
N GLY A 215 -4.68 7.44 -83.01
CA GLY A 215 -5.72 8.33 -83.53
C GLY A 215 -5.40 8.93 -84.91
N GLU A 216 -4.14 9.25 -85.17
CA GLU A 216 -3.66 9.72 -86.48
C GLU A 216 -3.62 8.59 -87.54
N GLU A 217 -3.30 7.36 -87.14
CA GLU A 217 -3.44 6.17 -88.00
C GLU A 217 -4.92 5.84 -88.33
N GLY A 218 -5.88 6.30 -87.51
CA GLY A 218 -7.32 6.14 -87.73
C GLY A 218 -7.98 7.18 -88.65
N SER A 219 -7.30 8.29 -88.99
CA SER A 219 -7.88 9.36 -89.83
C SER A 219 -7.30 9.46 -91.24
N GLY A 220 -6.52 8.47 -91.68
CA GLY A 220 -5.81 8.45 -92.96
C GLY A 220 -6.21 7.32 -93.92
N HIS A 221 -7.50 7.13 -94.22
CA HIS A 221 -7.87 6.49 -95.48
C HIS A 221 -9.18 7.02 -96.08
N GLU A 222 -9.05 7.46 -97.32
CA GLU A 222 -9.97 8.26 -98.13
C GLU A 222 -11.17 7.50 -98.71
N LYS A 223 -12.17 8.32 -99.07
CA LYS A 223 -13.35 8.04 -99.91
C LYS A 223 -12.99 7.60 -101.36
N PRO A 224 -13.96 7.07 -102.13
CA PRO A 224 -13.77 6.16 -103.28
C PRO A 224 -13.57 6.87 -104.63
N PRO A 225 -13.19 6.14 -105.70
CA PRO A 225 -13.51 6.53 -107.06
C PRO A 225 -14.44 5.54 -107.80
N SER A 226 -15.39 6.13 -108.52
CA SER A 226 -16.30 5.53 -109.51
C SER A 226 -15.81 5.91 -110.94
N PRO A 227 -16.47 5.57 -112.07
CA PRO A 227 -16.07 4.48 -112.97
C PRO A 227 -15.75 4.96 -114.42
N ALA A 228 -15.00 4.18 -115.21
CA ALA A 228 -15.01 4.32 -116.67
C ALA A 228 -14.60 3.04 -117.43
N LYS A 229 -15.64 2.35 -117.93
CA LYS A 229 -15.87 1.74 -119.26
C LYS A 229 -14.72 1.00 -119.99
N SER A 230 -15.01 -0.30 -120.20
CA SER A 230 -15.15 -0.99 -121.49
C SER A 230 -13.95 -1.03 -122.46
N SER A 231 -13.39 -2.21 -122.72
CA SER A 231 -13.89 -3.12 -123.77
C SER A 231 -12.96 -4.34 -124.00
N ARG A 232 -13.60 -5.51 -124.22
CA ARG A 232 -13.32 -6.60 -125.19
C ARG A 232 -11.86 -7.09 -125.33
N THR A 233 -11.53 -8.38 -125.27
CA THR A 233 -11.86 -9.47 -126.24
C THR A 233 -11.13 -10.74 -125.73
N GLN A 234 -11.84 -11.80 -125.33
CA GLN A 234 -12.06 -13.09 -126.01
C GLN A 234 -10.84 -14.02 -126.24
N THR A 235 -11.12 -15.33 -126.08
CA THR A 235 -10.44 -16.56 -126.57
C THR A 235 -9.52 -17.21 -125.53
N ARG A 236 -9.68 -18.47 -125.10
CA ARG A 236 -10.23 -19.68 -125.72
C ARG A 236 -10.91 -20.57 -124.67
#